data_AF-M7TCV8-F1
#
_entry.id   AF-M7TCV8-F1
#
_cell.length_a   1.000
_cell.length_b   1.000
_cell.length_c   1.000
_cell.angle_alpha   90.00
_cell.angle_beta   90.00
_cell.angle_gamma   90.00
#
_symmetry.space_group_name_H-M   'P 1'
#
loop_
_entity.id
_entity.type
_entity.pdbx_description
1 polymer ?
#
loop_
_entity_poly.entity_id
_entity_poly.type
_entity_poly.pdbx_seq_one_letter_code
_entity_poly.pdbx_strand_id
1 'polypeptide(L)'
;MGVFMVPVEVAVASVLLYQTIGWSYIPGLLVILVTRIPISWYVNRYQGLAQSRVMAAVDSRVRRVSEVVNGLQTIKMLGQSLAFSQWVGEKRKGELSALWKKLLVVTASETISSASVLVPLVMSLSIYTLGAGMSLTPAVVFTVVSVFGTLKAMLSLAVVGVSTYAQATVSLKRVVKFLDDDPDFLIESGVIECFSDSNSTPSNGLFGAENVTVILPSKDGDVKPVLKDVNLSLVQGRLNLIIGKTG
;
A
#
# COMPACT_ATOMS: atom_id res chain seq x y z
N MET A 1 -12.90 15.27 6.03
CA MET A 1 -12.76 16.68 6.47
C MET A 1 -11.93 17.53 5.50
N GLY A 2 -10.71 17.12 5.10
CA GLY A 2 -9.83 17.97 4.28
C GLY A 2 -10.35 18.41 2.91
N VAL A 3 -11.09 17.56 2.17
CA VAL A 3 -11.50 17.86 0.78
C VAL A 3 -12.48 19.05 0.69
N PHE A 4 -13.36 19.23 1.68
CA PHE A 4 -14.30 20.35 1.72
C PHE A 4 -13.68 21.66 2.21
N MET A 5 -12.58 21.59 2.97
CA MET A 5 -11.93 22.76 3.56
C MET A 5 -11.04 23.49 2.56
N VAL A 6 -10.40 22.75 1.65
CA VAL A 6 -9.51 23.28 0.60
C VAL A 6 -10.16 24.38 -0.27
N PRO A 7 -11.37 24.22 -0.84
CA PRO A 7 -11.96 25.28 -1.66
C PRO A 7 -12.29 26.55 -0.86
N VAL A 8 -12.71 26.41 0.40
CA VAL A 8 -12.97 27.56 1.29
C VAL A 8 -11.68 28.33 1.54
N GLU A 9 -10.59 27.63 1.79
CA GLU A 9 -9.31 28.24 2.10
C GLU A 9 -8.64 28.90 0.89
N VAL A 10 -8.78 28.29 -0.30
CA VAL A 10 -8.40 28.93 -1.56
C VAL A 10 -9.21 30.20 -1.81
N ALA A 11 -10.50 30.22 -1.46
CA ALA A 11 -11.33 31.42 -1.57
C ALA A 11 -10.91 32.52 -0.58
N VAL A 12 -10.60 32.18 0.67
CA VAL A 12 -10.12 33.16 1.65
C VAL A 12 -8.76 33.72 1.24
N ALA A 13 -7.83 32.86 0.81
CA ALA A 13 -6.51 33.27 0.33
C ALA A 13 -6.62 34.18 -0.90
N SER A 14 -7.54 33.89 -1.83
CA SER A 14 -7.74 34.73 -3.02
C SER A 14 -8.28 36.12 -2.68
N VAL A 15 -9.19 36.23 -1.71
CA VAL A 15 -9.69 37.53 -1.20
C VAL A 15 -8.56 38.33 -0.56
N LEU A 16 -7.72 37.71 0.27
CA LEU A 16 -6.58 38.37 0.92
C LEU A 16 -5.51 38.83 -0.10
N LEU A 17 -5.24 38.02 -1.12
CA LEU A 17 -4.34 38.39 -2.22
C LEU A 17 -4.90 39.54 -3.04
N TYR A 18 -6.21 39.55 -3.31
CA TYR A 18 -6.86 40.66 -4.01
C TYR A 18 -6.77 41.97 -3.22
N GLN A 19 -6.96 41.93 -1.89
CA GLN A 19 -6.83 43.12 -1.04
C GLN A 19 -5.40 43.66 -0.95
N THR A 20 -4.39 42.80 -1.07
CA THR A 20 -2.98 43.20 -0.87
C THR A 20 -2.29 43.64 -2.16
N ILE A 21 -2.50 42.93 -3.26
CA ILE A 21 -1.81 43.20 -4.54
C ILE A 21 -2.76 43.41 -5.73
N GLY A 22 -4.07 43.52 -5.47
CA GLY A 22 -5.07 43.84 -6.50
C GLY A 22 -5.19 42.74 -7.54
N TRP A 23 -5.17 43.11 -8.83
CA TRP A 23 -5.30 42.18 -9.96
C TRP A 23 -4.03 41.38 -10.27
N SER A 24 -2.87 41.77 -9.70
CA SER A 24 -1.57 41.17 -10.01
C SER A 24 -1.38 39.74 -9.49
N TYR A 25 -2.27 39.23 -8.62
CA TYR A 25 -2.22 37.85 -8.10
C TYR A 25 -2.75 36.78 -9.05
N ILE A 26 -3.65 37.15 -9.98
CA ILE A 26 -4.36 36.21 -10.86
C ILE A 26 -3.40 35.34 -11.67
N PRO A 27 -2.32 35.87 -12.28
CA PRO A 27 -1.38 35.07 -13.06
C PRO A 27 -0.65 34.04 -12.19
N GLY A 28 -0.27 34.40 -10.97
CA GLY A 28 0.37 33.48 -10.03
C GLY A 28 -0.55 32.36 -9.58
N LEU A 29 -1.83 32.68 -9.34
CA LEU A 29 -2.85 31.70 -8.95
C LEU A 29 -3.15 30.73 -10.11
N LEU A 30 -3.26 31.24 -11.34
CA LEU A 30 -3.43 30.43 -12.55
C LEU A 30 -2.26 29.46 -12.75
N VAL A 31 -1.02 29.96 -12.64
CA VAL A 31 0.19 29.13 -12.76
C VAL A 31 0.23 28.05 -11.68
N ILE A 32 -0.10 28.37 -10.43
CA ILE A 32 -0.22 27.36 -9.36
C ILE A 32 -1.22 26.29 -9.74
N LEU A 33 -2.43 26.67 -10.16
CA LEU A 33 -3.50 25.70 -10.41
C LEU A 33 -3.14 24.75 -11.56
N VAL A 34 -2.65 25.31 -12.67
CA VAL A 34 -2.33 24.57 -13.90
C VAL A 34 -1.09 23.71 -13.73
N THR A 35 -0.04 24.22 -13.09
CA THR A 35 1.25 23.52 -12.99
C THR A 35 1.26 22.47 -11.88
N ARG A 36 0.54 22.71 -10.78
CA ARG A 36 0.66 21.86 -9.58
C ARG A 36 -0.06 20.52 -9.72
N ILE A 37 -1.20 20.48 -10.41
CA ILE A 37 -1.96 19.24 -10.66
C ILE A 37 -1.11 18.19 -11.42
N PRO A 38 -0.55 18.49 -12.62
CA PRO A 38 0.25 17.52 -13.36
C PRO A 38 1.53 17.14 -12.63
N ILE A 39 2.23 18.11 -12.01
CA ILE A 39 3.45 17.83 -11.23
C ILE A 39 3.16 16.82 -10.12
N SER A 40 2.06 17.00 -9.37
CA SER A 40 1.70 16.10 -8.29
C SER A 40 1.42 14.69 -8.81
N TRP A 41 0.80 14.55 -9.99
CA TRP A 41 0.57 13.24 -10.60
C TRP A 41 1.86 12.53 -10.99
N TYR A 42 2.77 13.22 -11.69
CA TYR A 42 4.07 12.65 -12.07
C TYR A 42 4.89 12.27 -10.83
N VAL A 43 4.99 13.17 -9.86
CA VAL A 43 5.73 12.93 -8.60
C VAL A 43 5.19 11.69 -7.89
N ASN A 44 3.87 11.59 -7.70
CA ASN A 44 3.25 10.42 -7.06
C ASN A 44 3.53 9.13 -7.85
N ARG A 45 3.51 9.19 -9.18
CA ARG A 45 3.80 8.04 -10.03
C ARG A 45 5.24 7.54 -9.85
N TYR A 46 6.22 8.45 -9.90
CA TYR A 46 7.64 8.09 -9.73
C TYR A 46 7.94 7.59 -8.31
N GLN A 47 7.38 8.23 -7.28
CA GLN A 47 7.52 7.78 -5.90
C GLN A 47 6.90 6.39 -5.71
N GLY A 48 5.73 6.12 -6.29
CA GLY A 48 5.09 4.80 -6.25
C GLY A 48 5.93 3.71 -6.93
N LEU A 49 6.53 4.01 -8.08
CA LEU A 49 7.44 3.07 -8.77
C LEU A 49 8.71 2.79 -7.95
N ALA A 50 9.32 3.83 -7.36
CA ALA A 50 10.48 3.68 -6.49
C ALA A 50 10.13 2.85 -5.24
N GLN A 51 8.97 3.11 -4.63
CA GLN A 51 8.47 2.35 -3.48
C GLN A 51 8.25 0.88 -3.83
N SER A 52 7.64 0.58 -4.98
CA SER A 52 7.43 -0.80 -5.43
C SER A 52 8.75 -1.57 -5.59
N ARG A 53 9.79 -0.94 -6.16
CA ARG A 53 11.13 -1.54 -6.28
C ARG A 53 11.76 -1.83 -4.91
N VAL A 54 11.60 -0.93 -3.94
CA VAL A 54 12.07 -1.15 -2.57
C VAL A 54 11.34 -2.32 -1.93
N MET A 55 10.01 -2.39 -2.04
CA MET A 55 9.22 -3.49 -1.48
C MET A 55 9.64 -4.84 -2.09
N ALA A 56 9.85 -4.93 -3.41
CA ALA A 56 10.33 -6.16 -4.05
C ALA A 56 11.71 -6.60 -3.52
N ALA A 57 12.63 -5.66 -3.26
CA ALA A 57 13.93 -5.96 -2.67
C ALA A 57 13.79 -6.45 -1.22
N VAL A 58 12.94 -5.78 -0.42
CA VAL A 58 12.65 -6.15 0.97
C VAL A 58 12.05 -7.55 1.05
N ASP A 59 11.04 -7.87 0.23
CA ASP A 59 10.41 -9.19 0.19
C ASP A 59 11.44 -10.28 -0.15
N SER A 60 12.32 -10.01 -1.11
CA SER A 60 13.39 -10.94 -1.46
C SER A 60 14.35 -11.20 -0.29
N ARG A 61 14.70 -10.17 0.48
CA ARG A 61 15.54 -10.32 1.69
C ARG A 61 14.80 -11.10 2.76
N VAL A 62 13.57 -10.72 3.07
CA VAL A 62 12.77 -11.34 4.14
C VAL A 62 12.56 -12.82 3.87
N ARG A 63 12.24 -13.18 2.62
CA ARG A 63 12.12 -14.58 2.20
C ARG A 63 13.43 -15.35 2.45
N ARG A 64 14.56 -14.79 2.03
CA ARG A 64 15.88 -15.44 2.22
C ARG A 64 16.25 -15.59 3.69
N VAL A 65 16.00 -14.57 4.50
CA VAL A 65 16.22 -14.64 5.95
C VAL A 65 15.34 -15.72 6.57
N SER A 66 14.08 -15.83 6.14
CA SER A 66 13.19 -16.90 6.59
C SER A 66 13.70 -18.30 6.23
N GLU A 67 14.21 -18.49 5.01
CA GLU A 67 14.84 -19.76 4.59
C GLU A 67 16.03 -20.12 5.49
N VAL A 68 16.88 -19.14 5.82
CA VAL A 68 18.05 -19.33 6.72
C VAL A 68 17.62 -19.67 8.14
N VAL A 69 16.60 -19.00 8.67
CA VAL A 69 16.09 -19.27 10.03
C VAL A 69 15.51 -20.67 10.12
N ASN A 70 14.73 -21.10 9.12
CA ASN A 70 14.17 -22.44 9.06
C ASN A 70 15.25 -23.54 8.92
N GLY A 71 16.36 -23.25 8.21
CA GLY A 71 17.48 -24.16 8.01
C GLY A 71 18.64 -24.04 9.01
N LEU A 72 18.47 -23.27 10.11
CA LEU A 72 19.59 -22.83 10.94
C LEU A 72 20.40 -23.99 11.55
N GLN A 73 19.74 -25.05 12.00
CA GLN A 73 20.41 -26.22 12.59
C GLN A 73 21.32 -26.89 11.57
N THR A 74 20.83 -27.13 10.35
CA THR A 74 21.60 -27.72 9.25
C THR A 74 22.80 -26.86 8.87
N ILE A 75 22.61 -25.54 8.75
CA ILE A 75 23.69 -24.60 8.42
C ILE A 75 24.78 -24.64 9.50
N LYS A 76 24.40 -24.72 10.78
CA LYS A 76 25.34 -24.79 11.89
C LYS A 76 26.10 -26.11 11.92
N MET A 77 25.42 -27.23 11.65
CA MET A 77 26.05 -28.56 11.54
C MET A 77 27.05 -28.64 10.38
N LEU A 78 26.79 -27.94 9.28
CA LEU A 78 27.69 -27.89 8.11
C LEU A 78 28.85 -26.89 8.26
N GLY A 79 28.89 -26.09 9.34
CA GLY A 79 29.95 -25.10 9.56
C GLY A 79 29.99 -23.94 8.55
N GLN A 80 28.92 -23.71 7.77
CA GLN A 80 28.89 -22.73 6.67
C GLN A 80 28.16 -21.42 7.01
N SER A 81 28.09 -21.05 8.29
CA SER A 81 27.38 -19.83 8.75
C SER A 81 27.91 -18.54 8.10
N LEU A 82 29.23 -18.45 7.87
CA LEU A 82 29.86 -17.30 7.21
C LEU A 82 29.42 -17.14 5.76
N ALA A 83 29.32 -18.23 4.99
CA ALA A 83 28.89 -18.19 3.60
C ALA A 83 27.44 -17.68 3.47
N PHE A 84 26.54 -18.17 4.32
CA PHE A 84 25.16 -17.69 4.37
C PHE A 84 25.05 -16.22 4.81
N SER A 85 25.88 -15.79 5.76
CA SER A 85 25.94 -14.38 6.19
C SER A 85 26.36 -13.45 5.04
N GLN A 86 27.38 -13.82 4.27
CA GLN A 86 27.81 -13.06 3.09
C GLN A 86 26.71 -12.99 2.03
N TRP A 87 26.00 -14.09 1.80
CA TRP A 87 24.92 -14.16 0.82
C TRP A 87 23.73 -13.26 1.18
N VAL A 88 23.33 -13.22 2.46
CA VAL A 88 22.33 -12.26 2.96
C VAL A 88 22.86 -10.82 2.84
N GLY A 89 24.14 -10.61 3.10
CA GLY A 89 24.82 -9.32 2.93
C GLY A 89 24.73 -8.78 1.50
N GLU A 90 24.86 -9.64 0.49
CA GLU A 90 24.73 -9.26 -0.91
C GLU A 90 23.30 -8.79 -1.25
N LYS A 91 22.28 -9.51 -0.75
CA LYS A 91 20.87 -9.07 -0.90
C LYS A 91 20.61 -7.73 -0.22
N ARG A 92 21.21 -7.51 0.96
CA ARG A 92 21.13 -6.22 1.66
C ARG A 92 21.76 -5.08 0.87
N LYS A 93 22.85 -5.30 0.12
CA LYS A 93 23.42 -4.28 -0.77
C LYS A 93 22.45 -3.89 -1.89
N GLY A 94 21.76 -4.86 -2.48
CA GLY A 94 20.72 -4.62 -3.48
C GLY A 94 19.56 -3.78 -2.93
N GLU A 95 19.08 -4.11 -1.73
CA GLU A 95 18.06 -3.34 -1.01
C GLU A 95 18.54 -1.90 -0.74
N LEU A 96 19.76 -1.74 -0.23
CA LEU A 96 20.34 -0.41 0.02
C LEU A 96 20.41 0.43 -1.26
N SER A 97 20.79 -0.16 -2.40
CA SER A 97 20.80 0.56 -3.68
C SER A 97 19.40 1.01 -4.11
N ALA A 98 18.38 0.17 -3.92
CA ALA A 98 16.99 0.54 -4.18
C ALA A 98 16.51 1.67 -3.24
N LEU A 99 16.87 1.60 -1.95
CA LEU A 99 16.58 2.64 -0.97
C LEU A 99 17.26 3.97 -1.32
N TRP A 100 18.54 3.94 -1.73
CA TRP A 100 19.27 5.12 -2.19
C TRP A 100 18.60 5.78 -3.39
N LYS A 101 18.18 4.99 -4.38
CA LYS A 101 17.43 5.50 -5.55
C LYS A 101 16.10 6.13 -5.13
N LYS A 102 15.37 5.50 -4.20
CA LYS A 102 14.13 6.06 -3.65
C LYS A 102 14.40 7.39 -2.94
N LEU A 103 15.45 7.47 -2.13
CA LEU A 103 15.81 8.70 -1.42
C LEU A 103 16.07 9.84 -2.40
N LEU A 104 16.80 9.58 -3.49
CA LEU A 104 17.07 10.55 -4.55
C LEU A 104 15.77 11.04 -5.21
N VAL A 105 14.83 10.13 -5.52
CA VAL A 105 13.52 10.49 -6.09
C VAL A 105 12.71 11.35 -5.11
N VAL A 106 12.72 11.02 -3.82
CA VAL A 106 11.99 11.77 -2.80
C VAL A 106 12.58 13.17 -2.62
N THR A 107 13.91 13.31 -2.50
CA THR A 107 14.56 14.62 -2.34
C THR A 107 14.39 15.50 -3.58
N ALA A 108 14.49 14.92 -4.78
CA ALA A 108 14.20 15.64 -6.02
C ALA A 108 12.73 16.12 -6.05
N SER A 109 11.79 15.27 -5.64
CA SER A 109 10.36 15.61 -5.58
C SER A 109 10.07 16.75 -4.61
N GLU A 110 10.67 16.74 -3.42
CA GLU A 110 10.55 17.81 -2.42
C GLU A 110 11.11 19.15 -2.94
N THR A 111 12.24 19.08 -3.66
CA THR A 111 12.86 20.25 -4.28
C THR A 111 11.94 20.86 -5.34
N ILE A 112 11.37 20.02 -6.23
CA ILE A 112 10.39 20.46 -7.25
C ILE A 112 9.14 21.04 -6.58
N SER A 113 8.62 20.39 -5.53
CA SER A 113 7.44 20.88 -4.82
C SER A 113 7.69 22.22 -4.12
N SER A 114 8.91 22.49 -3.68
CA SER A 114 9.28 23.77 -3.09
C SER A 114 9.47 24.86 -4.15
N ALA A 115 10.11 24.53 -5.28
CA ALA A 115 10.25 25.44 -6.41
C ALA A 115 8.90 25.84 -7.03
N SER A 116 7.92 24.93 -7.05
CA SER A 116 6.60 25.16 -7.64
C SER A 116 5.82 26.30 -6.98
N VAL A 117 6.15 26.72 -5.76
CA VAL A 117 5.49 27.84 -5.06
C VAL A 117 6.31 29.12 -5.16
N LEU A 118 7.64 29.00 -5.22
CA LEU A 118 8.53 30.14 -5.41
C LEU A 118 8.29 30.83 -6.76
N VAL A 119 8.11 30.05 -7.83
CA VAL A 119 7.87 30.60 -9.19
C VAL A 119 6.63 31.52 -9.24
N PRO A 120 5.42 31.08 -8.85
CA PRO A 120 4.22 31.92 -8.89
C PRO A 120 4.25 33.08 -7.89
N LEU A 121 4.95 32.94 -6.76
CA LEU A 121 5.18 34.03 -5.82
C LEU A 121 6.05 35.13 -6.43
N VAL A 122 7.19 34.75 -7.02
CA VAL A 122 8.10 35.70 -7.69
C VAL A 122 7.40 36.34 -8.88
N MET A 123 6.64 35.57 -9.68
CA MET A 123 5.80 36.09 -10.76
C MET A 123 4.79 37.14 -10.27
N SER A 124 4.02 36.85 -9.23
CA SER A 124 3.00 37.79 -8.72
C SER A 124 3.63 39.09 -8.21
N LEU A 125 4.75 38.99 -7.48
CA LEU A 125 5.50 40.15 -7.01
C LEU A 125 6.14 40.95 -8.15
N SER A 126 6.63 40.26 -9.19
CA SER A 126 7.24 40.89 -10.36
C SER A 126 6.21 41.65 -11.19
N ILE A 127 5.00 41.12 -11.34
CA ILE A 127 3.90 41.78 -12.03
C ILE A 127 3.40 42.99 -11.23
N TYR A 128 3.37 42.89 -9.90
CA TYR A 128 3.03 44.02 -9.02
C TYR A 128 4.02 45.18 -9.14
N THR A 129 5.33 44.90 -9.23
CA THR A 129 6.35 45.94 -9.34
C THR A 129 6.51 46.50 -10.74
N LEU A 130 6.70 45.63 -11.73
CA LEU A 130 7.01 46.01 -13.11
C LEU A 130 5.75 46.41 -13.88
N GLY A 131 4.62 45.75 -13.59
CA GLY A 131 3.35 46.00 -14.29
C GLY A 131 2.57 47.19 -13.74
N ALA A 132 2.52 47.34 -12.42
CA ALA A 132 1.75 48.42 -11.78
C ALA A 132 2.61 49.59 -11.26
N GLY A 133 3.95 49.49 -11.33
CA GLY A 133 4.87 50.54 -10.88
C GLY A 133 4.81 50.85 -9.38
N MET A 134 4.21 49.96 -8.58
CA MET A 134 4.02 50.18 -7.15
C MET A 134 5.26 49.78 -6.34
N SER A 135 5.52 50.50 -5.25
CA SER A 135 6.65 50.23 -4.37
C SER A 135 6.41 48.96 -3.52
N LEU A 136 7.42 48.08 -3.49
CA LEU A 136 7.46 46.93 -2.58
C LEU A 136 7.67 47.41 -1.15
N THR A 137 6.57 47.60 -0.41
CA THR A 137 6.67 47.74 1.04
C THR A 137 6.87 46.36 1.68
N PRO A 138 7.74 46.24 2.69
CA PRO A 138 7.96 44.97 3.38
C PRO A 138 6.67 44.31 3.88
N ALA A 139 5.71 45.13 4.34
CA ALA A 139 4.40 44.66 4.77
C ALA A 139 3.67 43.86 3.68
N VAL A 140 3.69 44.32 2.43
CA VAL A 140 3.05 43.64 1.30
C VAL A 140 3.77 42.33 0.99
N VAL A 141 5.11 42.35 0.93
CA VAL A 141 5.92 41.17 0.62
C VAL A 141 5.70 40.07 1.66
N PHE A 142 5.80 40.39 2.95
CA PHE A 142 5.59 39.40 4.02
C PHE A 142 4.19 38.83 4.00
N THR A 143 3.17 39.66 3.74
CA THR A 143 1.78 39.20 3.66
C THR A 143 1.59 38.25 2.48
N VAL A 144 2.06 38.61 1.29
CA VAL A 144 1.97 37.76 0.09
C VAL A 144 2.71 36.44 0.29
N VAL A 145 3.93 36.48 0.82
CA VAL A 145 4.72 35.27 1.11
C VAL A 145 3.98 34.34 2.08
N SER A 146 3.38 34.90 3.14
CA SER A 146 2.62 34.13 4.12
C SER A 146 1.35 33.51 3.52
N VAL A 147 0.60 34.26 2.71
CA VAL A 147 -0.61 33.76 2.04
C VAL A 147 -0.27 32.66 1.01
N PHE A 148 0.79 32.79 0.23
CA PHE A 148 1.23 31.70 -0.67
C PHE A 148 1.74 30.48 0.12
N GLY A 149 2.39 30.69 1.27
CA GLY A 149 2.84 29.62 2.16
C GLY A 149 1.68 28.81 2.75
N THR A 150 0.62 29.49 3.21
CA THR A 150 -0.62 28.84 3.69
C THR A 150 -1.33 28.13 2.55
N LEU A 151 -1.46 28.76 1.38
CA LEU A 151 -2.03 28.12 0.18
C LEU A 151 -1.30 26.81 -0.17
N LYS A 152 0.04 26.80 -0.11
CA LYS A 152 0.86 25.60 -0.34
C LYS A 152 0.50 24.47 0.64
N ALA A 153 0.44 24.79 1.94
CA ALA A 153 0.16 23.81 2.98
C ALA A 153 -1.20 23.12 2.73
N MET A 154 -2.19 23.91 2.32
CA MET A 154 -3.57 23.44 2.13
C MET A 154 -3.75 22.66 0.85
N LEU A 155 -3.06 23.09 -0.21
CA LEU A 155 -2.93 22.28 -1.42
C LEU A 155 -2.26 20.92 -1.10
N SER A 156 -1.23 20.89 -0.25
CA SER A 156 -0.55 19.64 0.15
C SER A 156 -1.51 18.71 0.87
N LEU A 157 -2.24 19.25 1.84
CA LEU A 157 -3.29 18.53 2.56
C LEU A 157 -4.37 17.98 1.60
N ALA A 158 -4.72 18.73 0.55
CA ALA A 158 -5.67 18.30 -0.46
C ALA A 158 -5.21 17.02 -1.20
N VAL A 159 -3.94 16.94 -1.59
CA VAL A 159 -3.40 15.76 -2.31
C VAL A 159 -3.47 14.52 -1.43
N VAL A 160 -3.06 14.66 -0.17
CA VAL A 160 -3.16 13.58 0.83
C VAL A 160 -4.63 13.18 1.05
N GLY A 161 -5.53 14.16 1.10
CA GLY A 161 -6.97 13.95 1.19
C GLY A 161 -7.53 13.11 0.03
N VAL A 162 -7.10 13.37 -1.20
CA VAL A 162 -7.52 12.59 -2.37
C VAL A 162 -6.99 11.16 -2.31
N SER A 163 -5.73 10.96 -1.93
CA SER A 163 -5.14 9.62 -1.79
C SER A 163 -5.82 8.80 -0.70
N THR A 164 -6.09 9.40 0.46
CA THR A 164 -6.79 8.72 1.57
C THR A 164 -8.23 8.38 1.21
N TYR A 165 -8.93 9.25 0.49
CA TYR A 165 -10.26 8.96 -0.04
C TYR A 165 -10.23 7.77 -1.01
N ALA A 166 -9.28 7.75 -1.96
CA ALA A 166 -9.13 6.63 -2.89
C ALA A 166 -8.85 5.30 -2.15
N GLN A 167 -7.99 5.32 -1.13
CA GLN A 167 -7.70 4.15 -0.29
C GLN A 167 -8.93 3.69 0.50
N ALA A 168 -9.71 4.62 1.06
CA ALA A 168 -10.94 4.32 1.77
C ALA A 168 -11.96 3.63 0.84
N THR A 169 -12.12 4.11 -0.39
CA THR A 169 -13.03 3.50 -1.39
C THR A 169 -12.61 2.07 -1.74
N VAL A 170 -11.32 1.82 -1.96
CA VAL A 170 -10.82 0.46 -2.24
C VAL A 170 -11.00 -0.46 -1.03
N SER A 171 -10.76 0.06 0.17
CA SER A 171 -10.91 -0.70 1.42
C SER A 171 -12.38 -1.05 1.67
N LEU A 172 -13.29 -0.08 1.48
CA LEU A 172 -14.72 -0.29 1.59
C LEU A 172 -15.21 -1.34 0.59
N LYS A 173 -14.72 -1.29 -0.66
CA LYS A 173 -15.05 -2.31 -1.68
C LYS A 173 -14.66 -3.73 -1.25
N ARG A 174 -13.54 -3.88 -0.53
CA ARG A 174 -13.13 -5.20 0.02
C ARG A 174 -14.03 -5.64 1.16
N VAL A 175 -14.42 -4.73 2.05
CA VAL A 175 -15.35 -5.04 3.15
C VAL A 175 -16.72 -5.43 2.60
N VAL A 176 -17.24 -4.66 1.63
CA VAL A 176 -18.50 -5.00 0.95
C VAL A 176 -18.38 -6.38 0.31
N LYS A 177 -17.31 -6.65 -0.44
CA LYS A 177 -17.11 -7.98 -1.04
C LYS A 177 -17.07 -9.11 0.02
N PHE A 178 -16.39 -8.90 1.15
CA PHE A 178 -16.33 -9.88 2.23
C PHE A 178 -17.70 -10.13 2.89
N LEU A 179 -18.56 -9.11 2.96
CA LEU A 179 -19.92 -9.23 3.50
C LEU A 179 -20.91 -9.82 2.48
N ASP A 180 -20.61 -9.69 1.19
CA ASP A 180 -21.42 -10.18 0.07
C ASP A 180 -21.01 -11.60 -0.37
N ASP A 181 -19.80 -12.06 -0.01
CA ASP A 181 -19.42 -13.46 -0.11
C ASP A 181 -20.28 -14.27 0.91
N ASP A 182 -21.14 -15.15 0.39
CA ASP A 182 -22.10 -15.94 1.16
C ASP A 182 -21.43 -16.72 2.32
N PRO A 183 -22.09 -16.81 3.49
CA PRO A 183 -21.61 -17.62 4.63
C PRO A 183 -21.47 -19.11 4.31
N ASP A 184 -21.97 -19.57 3.16
CA ASP A 184 -21.96 -20.96 2.73
C ASP A 184 -20.54 -21.52 2.53
N PHE A 185 -19.52 -20.70 2.25
CA PHE A 185 -18.13 -21.18 2.19
C PHE A 185 -17.56 -21.53 3.58
N LEU A 186 -18.06 -20.90 4.64
CA LEU A 186 -17.72 -21.25 6.03
C LEU A 186 -18.55 -22.43 6.56
N ILE A 187 -19.63 -22.80 5.87
CA ILE A 187 -20.41 -24.01 6.14
C ILE A 187 -19.86 -25.21 5.35
N GLU A 188 -19.28 -25.00 4.15
CA GLU A 188 -18.53 -26.04 3.41
C GLU A 188 -17.13 -26.32 3.99
N SER A 189 -16.52 -25.35 4.68
CA SER A 189 -15.53 -25.68 5.71
C SER A 189 -16.25 -26.21 6.93
N GLY A 190 -16.94 -27.34 6.74
CA GLY A 190 -17.74 -27.98 7.76
C GLY A 190 -16.98 -27.94 9.08
N VAL A 191 -17.45 -27.09 9.97
CA VAL A 191 -17.68 -27.53 11.34
C VAL A 191 -18.23 -28.94 11.15
N ILE A 192 -17.41 -29.94 11.43
CA ILE A 192 -17.94 -31.23 11.78
C ILE A 192 -18.76 -30.85 13.01
N GLU A 193 -20.03 -30.51 12.79
CA GLU A 193 -21.06 -30.84 13.74
C GLU A 193 -20.88 -32.33 13.84
N CYS A 194 -20.04 -32.73 14.81
CA CYS A 194 -20.15 -34.03 15.39
C CYS A 194 -21.59 -34.02 15.88
N PHE A 195 -22.51 -34.46 15.01
CA PHE A 195 -23.72 -35.12 15.43
C PHE A 195 -23.23 -36.32 16.24
N SER A 196 -22.78 -36.05 17.47
CA SER A 196 -23.11 -36.91 18.58
C SER A 196 -24.62 -36.77 18.75
N ASP A 197 -25.34 -37.46 17.88
CA ASP A 197 -26.51 -38.18 18.38
C ASP A 197 -25.97 -39.06 19.49
N SER A 198 -26.06 -38.53 20.70
CA SER A 198 -25.71 -39.19 21.95
C SER A 198 -26.57 -40.43 22.23
N ASN A 199 -27.38 -40.87 21.27
CA ASN A 199 -28.26 -42.04 21.36
C ASN A 199 -28.07 -43.08 20.24
N SER A 200 -27.07 -42.96 19.36
CA SER A 200 -26.69 -44.10 18.51
C SER A 200 -25.18 -44.12 18.28
N THR A 201 -24.45 -44.61 19.28
CA THR A 201 -23.17 -45.25 19.02
C THR A 201 -23.41 -46.35 17.97
N PRO A 202 -22.77 -46.33 16.79
CA PRO A 202 -22.83 -47.48 15.91
C PRO A 202 -22.31 -48.68 16.70
N SER A 203 -23.16 -49.68 16.92
CA SER A 203 -22.87 -50.88 17.71
C SER A 203 -21.66 -51.68 17.22
N ASN A 204 -21.07 -51.29 16.08
CA ASN A 204 -19.92 -51.92 15.45
C ASN A 204 -18.63 -51.08 15.47
N GLY A 205 -18.63 -49.87 16.08
CA GLY A 205 -17.42 -49.05 16.22
C GLY A 205 -16.70 -48.74 14.90
N LEU A 206 -17.41 -48.65 13.78
CA LEU A 206 -16.81 -48.45 12.46
C LEU A 206 -16.89 -46.97 12.04
N PHE A 207 -15.74 -46.33 11.82
CA PHE A 207 -15.62 -44.99 11.23
C PHE A 207 -15.22 -45.15 9.77
N GLY A 208 -16.08 -44.77 8.82
CA GLY A 208 -15.79 -44.92 7.40
C GLY A 208 -16.15 -43.69 6.59
N ALA A 209 -15.48 -43.54 5.45
CA ALA A 209 -15.77 -42.53 4.44
C ALA A 209 -15.82 -43.24 3.09
N GLU A 210 -16.93 -43.11 2.36
CA GLU A 210 -17.12 -43.77 1.07
C GLU A 210 -17.15 -42.71 -0.04
N ASN A 211 -16.40 -42.97 -1.10
CA ASN A 211 -16.30 -42.19 -2.31
C ASN A 211 -15.88 -40.73 -2.09
N VAL A 212 -14.90 -40.51 -1.20
CA VAL A 212 -14.43 -39.16 -0.87
C VAL A 212 -13.41 -38.68 -1.89
N THR A 213 -13.72 -37.55 -2.52
CA THR A 213 -12.79 -36.81 -3.38
C THR A 213 -12.39 -35.52 -2.67
N VAL A 214 -11.11 -35.36 -2.36
CA VAL A 214 -10.58 -34.15 -1.70
C VAL A 214 -9.82 -33.31 -2.71
N ILE A 215 -10.26 -32.07 -2.81
CA ILE A 215 -9.70 -31.06 -3.69
C ILE A 215 -9.10 -29.97 -2.81
N LEU A 216 -7.80 -29.68 -2.98
CA LEU A 216 -7.19 -28.52 -2.35
C LEU A 216 -7.32 -27.31 -3.28
N PRO A 217 -7.71 -26.14 -2.75
CA PRO A 217 -7.79 -24.94 -3.57
C PRO A 217 -6.39 -24.54 -4.04
N SER A 218 -6.15 -24.68 -5.35
CA SER A 218 -4.92 -24.24 -6.02
C SER A 218 -5.16 -22.89 -6.69
N LYS A 219 -4.19 -21.98 -6.56
CA LYS A 219 -4.29 -20.60 -7.08
C LYS A 219 -4.37 -20.51 -8.61
N ASP A 220 -3.98 -21.57 -9.32
CA ASP A 220 -3.88 -21.58 -10.79
C ASP A 220 -5.13 -22.10 -11.51
N GLY A 221 -6.26 -22.32 -10.82
CA GLY A 221 -7.50 -22.82 -11.42
C GLY A 221 -7.42 -24.25 -11.96
N ASP A 222 -6.25 -24.89 -11.90
CA ASP A 222 -6.06 -26.31 -12.15
C ASP A 222 -6.49 -27.09 -10.90
N VAL A 223 -7.77 -27.44 -10.88
CA VAL A 223 -8.41 -28.20 -9.81
C VAL A 223 -8.03 -29.68 -9.95
N LYS A 224 -6.79 -30.03 -9.62
CA LYS A 224 -6.36 -31.43 -9.56
C LYS A 224 -6.78 -32.02 -8.22
N PRO A 225 -7.63 -33.07 -8.21
CA PRO A 225 -7.99 -33.74 -6.97
C PRO A 225 -6.75 -34.42 -6.39
N VAL A 226 -6.47 -34.16 -5.11
CA VAL A 226 -5.33 -34.74 -4.38
C VAL A 226 -5.67 -36.16 -3.94
N LEU A 227 -6.92 -36.38 -3.58
CA LEU A 227 -7.49 -37.69 -3.29
C LEU A 227 -8.70 -37.90 -4.19
N LYS A 228 -8.77 -39.04 -4.87
CA LYS A 228 -9.91 -39.46 -5.70
C LYS A 228 -10.45 -40.78 -5.17
N ASP A 229 -11.77 -40.87 -5.09
CA ASP A 229 -12.51 -42.12 -4.83
C ASP A 229 -11.98 -42.91 -3.63
N VAL A 230 -11.74 -42.20 -2.51
CA VAL A 230 -11.23 -42.83 -1.29
C VAL A 230 -12.37 -43.49 -0.53
N ASN A 231 -12.29 -44.83 -0.46
CA ASN A 231 -13.12 -45.67 0.41
C ASN A 231 -12.29 -46.10 1.62
N LEU A 232 -12.60 -45.55 2.79
CA LEU A 232 -11.93 -45.83 4.05
C LEU A 232 -12.92 -46.47 5.02
N SER A 233 -12.52 -47.54 5.69
CA SER A 233 -13.25 -48.09 6.83
C SER A 233 -12.27 -48.41 7.96
N LEU A 234 -12.47 -47.77 9.11
CA LEU A 234 -11.64 -47.86 10.31
C LEU A 234 -12.46 -48.48 11.44
N VAL A 235 -11.88 -49.44 12.16
CA VAL A 235 -12.52 -50.09 13.30
C VAL A 235 -12.01 -49.48 14.62
N GLN A 236 -12.92 -49.13 15.52
CA GLN A 236 -12.67 -48.56 16.84
C GLN A 236 -12.10 -49.63 17.77
N GLY A 237 -11.07 -49.27 18.55
CA GLY A 237 -10.37 -50.19 19.45
C GLY A 237 -9.34 -51.11 18.77
N ARG A 238 -9.08 -50.94 17.46
CA ARG A 238 -8.00 -51.62 16.73
C ARG A 238 -6.96 -50.62 16.21
N LEU A 239 -5.72 -51.08 16.08
CA LEU A 239 -4.64 -50.32 15.44
C LEU A 239 -4.84 -50.38 13.91
N ASN A 240 -5.25 -49.27 13.31
CA ASN A 240 -5.39 -49.16 11.86
C ASN A 240 -4.11 -48.54 11.28
N LEU A 241 -3.49 -49.19 10.29
CA LEU A 241 -2.26 -48.74 9.64
C LEU A 241 -2.55 -48.34 8.20
N ILE A 242 -2.21 -47.10 7.83
CA ILE A 242 -2.32 -46.59 6.46
C ILE A 242 -0.92 -46.58 5.85
N ILE A 243 -0.73 -47.32 4.75
CA ILE A 243 0.56 -47.42 4.04
C ILE A 243 0.36 -46.93 2.62
N GLY A 244 1.32 -46.15 2.12
CA GLY A 244 1.33 -45.68 0.74
C GLY A 244 2.73 -45.28 0.30
N LYS A 245 2.91 -45.17 -1.02
CA LYS A 245 4.08 -44.51 -1.60
C LYS A 245 4.09 -43.03 -1.19
N THR A 246 5.26 -42.44 -1.00
CA THR A 246 5.37 -40.98 -0.82
C THR A 246 4.82 -40.29 -2.07
N GLY A 247 3.75 -39.52 -1.88
CA GLY A 247 3.11 -38.70 -2.91
C GLY A 247 3.94 -37.49 -3.30
#